data_AF-A0A957YJY0-F1
#
_entry.id   AF-A0A957YJY0-F1
#
_cell.length_a   1.000
_cell.length_b   1.000
_cell.length_c   1.000
_cell.angle_alpha   90.00
_cell.angle_beta   90.00
_cell.angle_gamma   90.00
#
_symmetry.space_group_name_H-M   'P 1'
#
loop_
_entity.id
_entity.type
_entity.pdbx_description
1 polymer ?
#
loop_
_entity_poly.entity_id
_entity_poly.type
_entity_poly.pdbx_seq_one_letter_code
_entity_poly.pdbx_strand_id
1 'polypeptide(L)'
;MKALKERIRKEGKYLGNGILKVDSFINHQVDPALMLAAGGALAAHFGAMGVTKVLTAEISGIAPALTTALALGVPVVFGRKSKPITMPENIYVESAPSHT
;
A
#
# COMPACT_ATOMS: atom_id res chain seq x y z
N MET A 1 9.62 -10.34 -0.01
CA MET A 1 9.93 -10.77 1.38
C MET A 1 9.50 -12.23 1.63
N LYS A 2 10.31 -13.06 2.32
CA LYS A 2 9.96 -14.47 2.65
C LYS A 2 8.75 -14.56 3.58
N ALA A 3 8.72 -13.72 4.62
CA ALA A 3 7.60 -13.63 5.57
C ALA A 3 6.24 -13.38 4.89
N LEU A 4 6.18 -12.46 3.92
CA LEU A 4 4.95 -12.20 3.15
C LEU A 4 4.50 -13.43 2.36
N LYS A 5 5.43 -14.13 1.69
CA LYS A 5 5.12 -15.36 0.94
C LYS A 5 4.59 -16.45 1.87
N GLU A 6 5.17 -16.60 3.06
CA GLU A 6 4.71 -17.55 4.07
C GLU A 6 3.33 -17.19 4.62
N ARG A 7 3.09 -15.91 4.90
CA ARG A 7 1.79 -15.42 5.36
C ARG A 7 0.68 -15.69 4.35
N ILE A 8 0.95 -15.42 3.06
CA ILE A 8 0.04 -15.75 1.96
C ILE A 8 -0.26 -17.26 1.91
N ARG A 9 0.75 -18.13 2.02
CA ARG A 9 0.54 -19.58 2.00
C ARG A 9 -0.28 -20.10 3.18
N LYS A 10 -0.14 -19.49 4.35
CA LYS A 10 -0.80 -19.94 5.58
C LYS A 10 -2.23 -19.42 5.69
N GLU A 11 -2.46 -18.17 5.32
CA GLU A 11 -3.71 -17.45 5.63
C GLU A 11 -4.44 -16.92 4.39
N GLY A 12 -3.79 -16.91 3.23
CA GLY A 12 -4.40 -16.50 1.98
C GLY A 12 -5.46 -17.52 1.52
N LYS A 13 -6.61 -17.02 1.08
CA LYS A 13 -7.69 -17.84 0.52
C LYS A 13 -7.88 -17.49 -0.95
N TYR A 14 -7.71 -18.47 -1.83
CA TYR A 14 -8.01 -18.30 -3.25
C TYR A 14 -9.51 -18.39 -3.46
N LEU A 15 -10.12 -17.32 -3.96
CA LEU A 15 -11.57 -17.24 -4.19
C LEU A 15 -11.98 -17.61 -5.63
N GLY A 16 -11.02 -17.99 -6.48
CA GLY A 16 -11.24 -18.18 -7.92
C GLY A 16 -10.96 -16.91 -8.72
N ASN A 17 -10.91 -17.04 -10.06
CA ASN A 17 -10.76 -15.92 -11.01
C ASN A 17 -9.57 -14.99 -10.72
N GLY A 18 -8.46 -15.52 -10.21
CA GLY A 18 -7.28 -14.72 -9.86
C GLY A 18 -7.40 -13.92 -8.55
N ILE A 19 -8.48 -14.06 -7.79
CA ILE A 19 -8.72 -13.31 -6.55
C ILE A 19 -8.12 -14.04 -5.35
N LEU A 20 -7.19 -13.37 -4.66
CA LEU A 20 -6.59 -13.84 -3.42
C LEU A 20 -7.06 -12.97 -2.24
N LYS A 21 -7.82 -13.57 -1.32
CA LYS A 21 -8.27 -12.91 -0.09
C LYS A 21 -7.19 -12.99 0.99
N VAL A 22 -6.81 -11.83 1.53
CA VAL A 22 -5.74 -11.65 2.54
C VAL A 22 -6.18 -10.71 3.68
N ASP A 23 -7.47 -10.73 4.01
CA ASP A 23 -8.08 -9.81 4.97
C ASP A 23 -7.49 -9.90 6.38
N SER A 24 -6.89 -11.03 6.78
CA SER A 24 -6.34 -11.20 8.12
C SER A 24 -5.02 -10.45 8.36
N PHE A 25 -4.38 -9.89 7.33
CA PHE A 25 -3.09 -9.20 7.48
C PHE A 25 -2.80 -8.03 6.53
N ILE A 26 -3.61 -7.78 5.48
CA ILE A 26 -3.45 -6.61 4.58
C ILE A 26 -4.74 -5.78 4.44
N ASN A 27 -5.82 -6.37 3.92
CA ASN A 27 -6.92 -5.58 3.34
C ASN A 27 -7.94 -5.06 4.37
N HIS A 28 -8.13 -5.75 5.50
CA HIS A 28 -9.10 -5.39 6.53
C HIS A 28 -8.43 -5.30 7.90
N GLN A 29 -7.86 -6.41 8.37
CA GLN A 29 -6.87 -6.43 9.43
C GLN A 29 -5.50 -6.19 8.81
N VAL A 30 -4.72 -5.30 9.43
CA VAL A 30 -3.36 -4.99 9.01
C VAL A 30 -2.40 -5.59 10.03
N ASP A 31 -1.41 -6.36 9.58
CA ASP A 31 -0.28 -6.78 10.41
C ASP A 31 0.80 -5.69 10.38
N PRO A 32 1.00 -4.90 11.46
CA PRO A 32 1.92 -3.78 11.44
C PRO A 32 3.38 -4.20 11.28
N ALA A 33 3.78 -5.35 11.83
CA ALA A 33 5.15 -5.86 11.73
C ALA A 33 5.45 -6.27 10.28
N LEU A 34 4.50 -6.91 9.61
CA LEU A 34 4.61 -7.24 8.20
C LEU A 34 4.70 -5.98 7.33
N MET A 35 3.90 -4.95 7.63
CA MET A 35 3.95 -3.68 6.90
C MET A 35 5.27 -2.94 7.12
N LEU A 36 5.84 -2.95 8.33
CA LEU A 36 7.17 -2.39 8.60
C LEU A 36 8.26 -3.12 7.80
N ALA A 37 8.23 -4.46 7.78
CA ALA A 37 9.16 -5.24 6.98
C ALA A 37 9.01 -5.01 5.47
N ALA A 38 7.77 -4.87 4.99
CA ALA A 38 7.49 -4.53 3.59
C ALA A 38 8.01 -3.13 3.24
N GLY A 39 7.75 -2.14 4.10
CA GLY A 39 8.21 -0.77 3.92
C GLY A 39 9.72 -0.65 3.91
N GLY A 40 10.41 -1.33 4.82
CA GLY A 40 11.88 -1.40 4.82
C GLY A 40 12.45 -2.05 3.56
N ALA A 41 11.80 -3.10 3.05
CA ALA A 41 12.24 -3.74 1.80
C ALA A 41 12.07 -2.82 0.57
N LEU A 42 10.98 -2.05 0.51
CA LEU A 42 10.77 -1.04 -0.53
C LEU A 42 11.79 0.10 -0.40
N ALA A 43 11.99 0.62 0.81
CA ALA A 43 12.97 1.68 1.07
C ALA A 43 14.40 1.25 0.70
N ALA A 44 14.79 0.02 1.01
CA ALA A 44 16.10 -0.52 0.61
C ALA A 44 16.26 -0.60 -0.92
N HIS A 45 15.19 -0.92 -1.64
CA HIS A 45 15.21 -1.02 -3.10
C HIS A 45 15.27 0.36 -3.78
N PHE A 46 14.51 1.33 -3.27
CA PHE A 46 14.36 2.65 -3.90
C PHE A 46 15.22 3.76 -3.29
N GLY A 47 15.81 3.56 -2.11
CA GLY A 47 16.46 4.61 -1.32
C GLY A 47 17.63 5.31 -2.02
N ALA A 48 18.35 4.59 -2.90
CA ALA A 48 19.45 5.17 -3.68
C ALA A 48 18.98 6.04 -4.87
N MET A 49 17.67 6.10 -5.16
CA MET A 49 17.13 6.79 -6.33
C MET A 49 16.72 8.24 -6.07
N GLY A 50 17.05 8.80 -4.90
CA GLY A 50 16.71 10.19 -4.55
C GLY A 50 15.20 10.41 -4.40
N VAL A 51 14.47 9.42 -3.88
CA VAL A 51 13.02 9.50 -3.64
C VAL A 51 12.71 10.68 -2.71
N THR A 52 11.74 11.52 -3.09
CA THR A 52 11.30 12.69 -2.29
C THR A 52 9.85 12.58 -1.79
N LYS A 53 9.15 11.51 -2.19
CA LYS A 53 7.75 11.26 -1.84
C LYS A 53 7.36 9.81 -2.10
N VAL A 54 6.44 9.30 -1.30
CA VAL A 54 5.70 8.08 -1.63
C VAL A 54 4.27 8.46 -1.99
N LEU A 55 3.77 7.97 -3.14
CA LEU A 55 2.39 8.15 -3.58
C LEU A 55 1.67 6.79 -3.55
N THR A 56 0.44 6.77 -3.07
CA THR A 56 -0.40 5.56 -3.06
C THR A 56 -1.87 5.92 -3.33
N ALA A 57 -2.73 4.93 -3.43
CA ALA A 57 -4.18 5.11 -3.50
C ALA A 57 -4.83 4.55 -2.23
N GLU A 58 -5.93 5.16 -1.80
CA GLU A 58 -6.71 4.64 -0.68
C GLU A 58 -7.41 3.30 -1.04
N ILE A 59 -7.60 2.37 -0.10
CA ILE A 59 -7.34 2.50 1.35
C ILE A 59 -6.17 1.61 1.77
N SER A 60 -6.19 0.32 1.42
CA SER A 60 -5.22 -0.68 1.91
C SER A 60 -3.77 -0.38 1.52
N GLY A 61 -3.55 0.40 0.45
CA GLY A 61 -2.22 0.87 0.06
C GLY A 61 -1.57 1.84 1.03
N ILE A 62 -2.32 2.45 1.96
CA ILE A 62 -1.82 3.44 2.92
C ILE A 62 -0.81 2.81 3.89
N ALA A 63 -1.11 1.64 4.44
CA ALA A 63 -0.25 1.01 5.44
C ALA A 63 1.18 0.70 4.92
N PRO A 64 1.37 0.00 3.79
CA PRO A 64 2.71 -0.24 3.25
C PRO A 64 3.36 1.04 2.72
N ALA A 65 2.60 2.01 2.20
CA ALA A 65 3.15 3.28 1.74
C ALA A 65 3.69 4.13 2.90
N LEU A 66 2.95 4.19 4.02
CA LEU A 66 3.36 4.91 5.22
C LEU A 66 4.63 4.32 5.82
N THR A 67 4.73 3.00 5.94
CA THR A 67 5.95 2.36 6.46
C THR A 67 7.14 2.51 5.52
N THR A 68 6.91 2.53 4.20
CA THR A 68 7.96 2.84 3.21
C THR A 68 8.44 4.28 3.36
N ALA A 69 7.51 5.24 3.44
CA ALA A 69 7.82 6.66 3.59
C ALA A 69 8.55 6.95 4.90
N LEU A 70 8.15 6.29 5.98
CA LEU A 70 8.84 6.33 7.27
C LEU A 70 10.29 5.86 7.15
N ALA A 71 10.53 4.72 6.50
CA ALA A 71 11.86 4.17 6.32
C ALA A 71 12.75 5.04 5.39
N LEU A 72 12.14 5.70 4.40
CA LEU A 72 12.83 6.63 3.49
C LEU A 72 13.03 8.04 4.08
N GLY A 73 12.35 8.38 5.17
CA GLY A 73 12.39 9.73 5.74
C GLY A 73 11.71 10.81 4.88
N VAL A 74 10.67 10.43 4.11
CA VAL A 74 9.96 11.32 3.16
C VAL A 74 8.47 11.36 3.45
N PRO A 75 7.74 12.41 2.99
CA PRO A 75 6.28 12.43 3.13
C PRO A 75 5.60 11.38 2.24
N VAL A 76 4.43 10.92 2.70
CA VAL A 76 3.49 10.10 1.92
C VAL A 76 2.27 10.91 1.53
N VAL A 77 1.78 10.70 0.31
CA VAL A 77 0.52 11.23 -0.19
C VAL A 77 -0.34 10.06 -0.65
N PHE A 78 -1.63 10.08 -0.33
CA PHE A 78 -2.58 9.10 -0.82
C PHE A 78 -3.69 9.78 -1.63
N GLY A 79 -3.94 9.26 -2.83
CA GLY A 79 -5.07 9.65 -3.66
C GLY A 79 -6.38 9.14 -3.07
N ARG A 80 -7.44 9.92 -3.25
CA ARG A 80 -8.79 9.61 -2.76
C ARG A 80 -9.71 9.28 -3.92
N LYS A 81 -10.58 8.28 -3.74
CA LYS A 81 -11.59 7.86 -4.73
C LYS A 81 -12.72 8.86 -4.86
N SER A 82 -13.04 9.54 -3.76
CA SER A 82 -14.05 10.60 -3.73
C SER A 82 -13.39 11.94 -3.39
N LYS A 83 -13.81 13.01 -4.09
CA LYS A 83 -13.37 14.37 -3.81
C LYS A 83 -13.97 14.82 -2.47
N PRO A 84 -13.16 15.09 -1.43
CA PRO A 84 -13.67 15.66 -0.19
C PRO A 84 -14.03 17.14 -0.40
N ILE A 85 -14.96 17.65 0.41
CA ILE A 85 -15.39 19.05 0.37
C ILE A 85 -14.24 20.04 0.60
N THR A 86 -13.18 19.59 1.28
CA THR A 86 -12.00 20.38 1.61
C THR A 86 -10.95 20.41 0.51
N MET A 87 -11.16 19.71 -0.62
CA MET A 87 -10.18 19.69 -1.72
C MET A 87 -10.37 20.89 -2.65
N PRO A 88 -9.29 21.60 -3.03
CA PRO A 88 -9.34 22.65 -4.03
C PRO A 88 -9.84 22.15 -5.39
N GLU A 89 -10.24 23.05 -6.27
CA GLU A 89 -10.79 22.69 -7.59
C GLU A 89 -9.73 22.15 -8.56
N ASN A 90 -8.51 22.65 -8.48
CA ASN A 90 -7.40 22.23 -9.34
C ASN A 90 -6.69 21.01 -8.74
N ILE A 91 -7.24 19.82 -8.98
CA ILE A 91 -6.69 18.54 -8.54
C ILE A 91 -6.31 17.65 -9.72
N TYR A 92 -5.27 16.84 -9.53
CA TYR A 92 -4.95 15.75 -10.45
C TYR A 92 -5.93 14.60 -10.23
N VAL A 93 -6.57 14.15 -11.30
CA VAL A 93 -7.54 13.05 -11.30
C VAL A 93 -7.14 12.05 -12.36
N GLU A 94 -7.13 10.78 -12.00
CA GLU A 94 -6.91 9.67 -12.92
C GLU A 94 -7.86 8.52 -12.60
N SER A 95 -8.17 7.72 -13.63
CA SER A 95 -9.06 6.55 -13.53
C SER A 95 -8.28 5.26 -13.74
N ALA A 96 -8.51 4.28 -12.87
CA ALA A 96 -7.93 2.94 -13.00
C ALA A 96 -9.03 1.88 -12.82
N PRO A 97 -9.11 0.86 -13.71
CA PRO A 97 -10.07 -0.23 -13.57
C PRO A 97 -9.74 -1.12 -12.38
N SER A 98 -10.76 -1.51 -11.61
CA SER A 98 -10.68 -2.50 -10.53
C SER A 98 -11.38 -3.78 -10.97
N HIS A 99 -10.73 -4.94 -10.78
CA HIS A 99 -11.29 -6.26 -11.05
C HIS A 99 -12.09 -6.85 -9.87
N THR A 100 -12.18 -6.08 -8.79
CA THR A 100 -13.07 -6.29 -7.64
C THR A 100 -14.12 -5.20 -7.58
#